data_AF-A0A931IN83-F1
#
_entry.id   AF-A0A931IN83-F1
#
_cell.length_a   1.000
_cell.length_b   1.000
_cell.length_c   1.000
_cell.angle_alpha   90.00
_cell.angle_beta   90.00
_cell.angle_gamma   90.00
#
_symmetry.space_group_name_H-M   'P 1'
#
loop_
_entity.id
_entity.type
_entity.pdbx_description
1 polymer ?
#
loop_
_entity_poly.entity_id
_entity_poly.type
_entity_poly.pdbx_seq_one_letter_code
_entity_poly.pdbx_strand_id
1 'polypeptide(L)'
;MEETELIKGLHTVARKYCLTKGMYWSRKYSKLMKQGMEREEDGFDYSLDAKKLYPRYVVLNAILPELERYVPDDFSSFLVAKSKLYTVINVAISFLTEANVEDDISRNTMTEERRNLLLI
;
A
#
# COMPACT_ATOMS: atom_id res chain seq x y z
N MET A 1 21.44 -7.93 18.72
CA MET A 1 21.29 -7.10 17.50
C MET A 1 21.13 -5.68 17.99
N GLU A 2 21.96 -4.77 17.50
CA GLU A 2 21.92 -3.36 17.89
C GLU A 2 20.56 -2.76 17.51
N GLU A 3 19.99 -1.92 18.38
CA GLU A 3 18.64 -1.38 18.20
C GLU A 3 18.48 -0.62 16.88
N THR A 4 19.53 0.07 16.45
CA THR A 4 19.63 0.73 15.15
C THR A 4 19.43 -0.24 13.98
N GLU A 5 19.97 -1.46 14.07
CA GLU A 5 19.82 -2.47 13.01
C GLU A 5 18.40 -3.03 12.95
N LEU A 6 17.71 -3.13 14.09
CA LEU A 6 16.28 -3.47 14.13
C LEU A 6 15.42 -2.41 13.44
N ILE A 7 15.69 -1.13 13.70
CA ILE A 7 14.97 -0.01 13.09
C ILE A 7 15.21 0.02 11.57
N LYS A 8 16.48 -0.09 11.14
CA LYS A 8 16.85 -0.18 9.71
C LYS A 8 16.17 -1.36 9.03
N GLY A 9 16.16 -2.53 9.68
CA GLY A 9 15.50 -3.73 9.19
C GLY A 9 14.00 -3.51 8.97
N LEU A 10 13.30 -2.98 9.97
CA LEU A 10 11.86 -2.69 9.88
C LEU A 10 11.53 -1.72 8.74
N HIS A 11 12.24 -0.59 8.68
CA HIS A 11 12.04 0.42 7.62
C HIS A 11 12.30 -0.18 6.24
N THR A 12 13.40 -0.91 6.09
CA THR A 12 13.80 -1.56 4.83
C THR A 12 12.74 -2.56 4.36
N VAL A 13 12.23 -3.41 5.25
CA VAL A 13 11.21 -4.41 4.90
C VAL A 13 9.90 -3.73 4.51
N ALA A 14 9.46 -2.70 5.25
CA ALA A 14 8.24 -1.95 4.92
C ALA A 14 8.34 -1.27 3.55
N ARG A 15 9.48 -0.62 3.28
CA ARG A 15 9.77 0.00 1.99
C ARG A 15 9.80 -1.02 0.85
N LYS A 16 10.51 -2.14 1.05
CA LYS A 16 10.61 -3.22 0.06
C LYS A 16 9.25 -3.85 -0.23
N TYR A 17 8.40 -3.99 0.78
CA TYR A 17 7.03 -4.46 0.60
C TYR A 17 6.27 -3.53 -0.34
N CYS A 18 6.23 -2.23 -0.06
CA CYS A 18 5.50 -1.26 -0.87
C CYS A 18 5.95 -1.29 -2.34
N LEU A 19 7.27 -1.31 -2.59
CA LEU A 19 7.84 -1.39 -3.93
C LEU A 19 7.47 -2.71 -4.64
N THR A 20 7.69 -3.83 -3.96
CA THR A 20 7.55 -5.16 -4.58
C THR A 20 6.08 -5.52 -4.80
N LYS A 21 5.23 -5.32 -3.79
CA LYS A 21 3.80 -5.58 -3.86
C LYS A 21 3.08 -4.56 -4.74
N GLY A 22 3.47 -3.29 -4.68
CA GLY A 22 2.94 -2.25 -5.58
C GLY A 22 3.16 -2.62 -7.04
N MET A 23 4.39 -3.00 -7.40
CA MET A 23 4.71 -3.47 -8.75
C MET A 23 3.97 -4.75 -9.13
N TYR A 24 3.84 -5.70 -8.20
CA TYR A 24 3.11 -6.95 -8.44
C TYR A 24 1.63 -6.70 -8.76
N TRP A 25 0.95 -5.89 -7.96
CA TRP A 25 -0.47 -5.58 -8.14
C TRP A 25 -0.71 -4.73 -9.39
N SER A 26 0.16 -3.75 -9.64
CA SER A 26 0.15 -2.96 -10.89
C SER A 26 0.24 -3.86 -12.12
N ARG A 27 1.18 -4.82 -12.15
CA ARG A 27 1.32 -5.77 -13.28
C ARG A 27 0.10 -6.65 -13.47
N LYS A 28 -0.52 -7.12 -12.38
CA LYS A 28 -1.76 -7.90 -12.45
C LYS A 28 -2.89 -7.08 -13.06
N TYR A 29 -3.06 -5.84 -12.61
CA TYR A 29 -4.06 -4.94 -13.15
C TYR A 29 -3.79 -4.59 -14.62
N SER A 30 -2.54 -4.27 -15.00
CA SER A 30 -2.17 -4.05 -16.41
C SER A 30 -2.48 -5.25 -17.31
N LYS A 31 -2.38 -6.48 -16.79
CA LYS A 31 -2.74 -7.68 -17.55
C LYS A 31 -4.25 -7.74 -17.80
N LEU A 32 -5.07 -7.42 -16.79
CA LEU A 32 -6.52 -7.34 -16.90
C LEU A 32 -6.93 -6.29 -17.96
N MET A 33 -6.31 -5.11 -17.93
CA MET A 33 -6.52 -4.04 -18.91
C MET A 33 -6.18 -4.47 -20.35
N LYS A 34 -5.07 -5.20 -20.54
CA LYS A 34 -4.69 -5.69 -21.88
C LYS A 34 -5.69 -6.69 -22.45
N GLN A 35 -6.51 -7.29 -21.60
CA GLN A 35 -7.58 -8.20 -21.99
C GLN A 35 -8.92 -7.49 -22.17
N GLY A 36 -9.00 -6.18 -21.89
CA GLY A 36 -10.25 -5.40 -21.93
C GLY A 36 -11.25 -5.81 -20.84
N MET A 37 -10.77 -6.38 -19.73
CA MET A 37 -11.62 -6.92 -18.64
C MET A 37 -11.61 -6.03 -17.39
N GLU A 38 -11.06 -4.82 -17.49
CA GLU A 38 -10.98 -3.88 -16.38
C GLU A 38 -12.28 -3.13 -16.11
N ARG A 39 -13.21 -3.12 -17.08
CA ARG A 39 -14.51 -2.48 -16.98
C ARG A 39 -15.64 -3.51 -16.99
N GLU A 40 -16.77 -3.14 -16.40
CA GLU A 40 -18.05 -3.83 -16.63
C GLU A 40 -18.52 -3.64 -18.09
N GLU A 41 -19.50 -4.43 -18.53
CA GLU A 41 -20.00 -4.40 -19.93
C GLU A 41 -20.49 -3.01 -20.37
N ASP A 42 -20.96 -2.19 -19.42
CA ASP A 42 -21.44 -0.83 -19.67
C ASP A 42 -20.31 0.19 -19.85
N GLY A 43 -19.06 -0.18 -19.54
CA GLY A 43 -17.88 0.66 -19.63
C GLY A 43 -17.76 1.76 -18.55
N PHE A 44 -18.76 1.92 -17.68
CA PHE A 44 -18.81 3.01 -16.71
C PHE A 44 -18.05 2.67 -15.42
N ASP A 45 -18.23 1.46 -14.89
CA ASP A 45 -17.59 1.03 -13.65
C ASP A 45 -16.40 0.09 -13.90
N TYR A 46 -15.50 0.03 -12.92
CA TYR A 46 -14.46 -0.99 -12.87
C TYR A 46 -15.06 -2.34 -12.54
N SER A 47 -14.56 -3.38 -13.21
CA SER A 47 -14.97 -4.75 -12.91
C SER A 47 -14.66 -5.15 -11.47
N LEU A 48 -15.38 -6.13 -10.93
CA LEU A 48 -15.07 -6.71 -9.62
C LEU A 48 -13.58 -7.13 -9.51
N ASP A 49 -13.03 -7.70 -10.58
CA ASP A 49 -11.63 -8.12 -10.62
C ASP A 49 -10.67 -6.94 -10.63
N ALA A 50 -11.01 -5.85 -11.33
CA ALA A 50 -10.25 -4.61 -11.27
C ALA A 50 -10.22 -4.04 -9.85
N LYS A 51 -11.39 -3.94 -9.20
CA LYS A 51 -11.55 -3.42 -7.82
C LYS A 51 -10.78 -4.25 -6.77
N LYS A 52 -10.51 -5.54 -7.04
CA LYS A 52 -9.67 -6.39 -6.17
C LYS A 52 -8.15 -6.23 -6.41
N LEU A 53 -7.75 -5.53 -7.47
CA LEU A 53 -6.36 -5.41 -7.89
C LEU A 53 -5.82 -3.99 -7.75
N TYR A 54 -6.40 -3.01 -8.45
CA TYR A 54 -5.78 -1.69 -8.55
C TYR A 54 -5.71 -0.94 -7.21
N PRO A 55 -6.70 -1.04 -6.30
CA PRO A 55 -6.65 -0.31 -5.04
C PRO A 55 -5.45 -0.72 -4.17
N ARG A 56 -4.95 -1.96 -4.34
CA ARG A 56 -3.77 -2.46 -3.62
C ARG A 56 -2.50 -1.69 -3.96
N TYR A 57 -2.21 -1.47 -5.25
CA TYR A 57 -1.03 -0.68 -5.58
C TYR A 57 -1.25 0.82 -5.36
N VAL A 58 -2.50 1.31 -5.46
CA VAL A 58 -2.84 2.71 -5.14
C VAL A 58 -2.51 3.03 -3.69
N VAL A 59 -2.92 2.18 -2.74
CA VAL A 59 -2.65 2.43 -1.32
C VAL A 59 -1.16 2.29 -0.98
N LEU A 60 -0.45 1.34 -1.59
CA LEU A 60 1.00 1.19 -1.40
C LEU A 60 1.79 2.38 -1.97
N ASN A 61 1.34 2.95 -3.09
CA ASN A 61 1.93 4.16 -3.66
C ASN A 61 1.67 5.40 -2.80
N ALA A 62 0.57 5.44 -2.03
CA ALA A 62 0.32 6.49 -1.04
C ALA A 62 1.19 6.32 0.21
N ILE A 63 1.41 5.08 0.66
CA ILE A 63 2.19 4.77 1.87
C ILE A 63 3.69 5.00 1.66
N LEU A 64 4.24 4.56 0.53
CA LEU A 64 5.69 4.61 0.26
C LEU A 64 6.34 5.99 0.51
N PRO A 65 5.86 7.10 -0.08
CA PRO A 65 6.49 8.41 0.14
C PRO A 65 6.37 8.87 1.60
N GLU A 66 5.31 8.49 2.31
CA GLU A 66 5.15 8.80 3.74
C GLU A 66 6.12 8.01 4.62
N LEU A 67 6.45 6.76 4.26
CA LEU A 67 7.49 5.98 4.94
C LEU A 67 8.87 6.57 4.68
N GLU A 68 9.13 7.01 3.45
CA GLU A 68 10.43 7.56 3.02
C GLU A 68 10.71 8.97 3.58
N ARG A 69 9.74 9.62 4.23
CA ARG A 69 9.96 10.86 5.00
C ARG A 69 10.76 10.66 6.28
N TYR A 70 10.87 9.42 6.75
CA TYR A 70 11.63 9.08 7.95
C TYR A 70 12.85 8.24 7.57
N VAL A 71 13.98 8.53 8.18
CA VAL A 71 15.17 7.68 8.13
C VAL A 71 15.33 6.93 9.46
N PRO A 72 16.01 5.77 9.48
CA PRO A 72 16.19 4.98 10.71
C PRO A 72 16.76 5.78 11.89
N ASP A 73 17.64 6.76 11.61
CA ASP A 73 18.29 7.59 12.63
C ASP A 73 17.34 8.62 13.27
N ASP A 74 16.14 8.83 12.72
CA ASP A 74 15.11 9.71 13.31
C ASP A 74 14.46 9.11 14.56
N PHE A 75 14.68 7.83 14.84
CA PHE A 75 13.98 7.09 15.88
C PHE A 75 14.87 6.82 17.10
N SER A 76 14.37 7.20 18.28
CA SER A 76 15.05 6.99 19.56
C SER A 76 15.00 5.56 20.08
N SER A 77 14.09 4.73 19.53
CA SER A 77 13.96 3.31 19.89
C SER A 77 13.19 2.54 18.82
N PHE A 78 13.30 1.22 18.85
CA PHE A 78 12.54 0.34 17.97
C PHE A 78 11.02 0.47 18.16
N LEU A 79 10.56 0.64 19.40
CA LEU A 79 9.13 0.77 19.70
C LEU A 79 8.54 2.05 19.10
N VAL A 80 9.30 3.16 19.17
CA VAL A 80 8.91 4.44 18.56
C VAL A 80 8.86 4.32 17.04
N ALA A 81 9.87 3.70 16.43
CA ALA A 81 9.88 3.44 14.98
C ALA A 81 8.66 2.60 14.56
N LYS A 82 8.39 1.50 15.25
CA LYS A 82 7.26 0.61 14.97
C LYS A 82 5.93 1.35 15.07
N SER A 83 5.71 2.08 16.17
CA SER A 83 4.48 2.86 16.37
C SER A 83 4.29 3.90 15.26
N LYS A 84 5.35 4.61 14.88
CA LYS A 84 5.29 5.65 13.86
C LYS A 84 4.98 5.07 12.47
N LEU A 85 5.67 4.00 12.08
CA LEU A 85 5.42 3.34 10.79
C LEU A 85 4.01 2.75 10.74
N TYR A 86 3.50 2.19 11.85
CA TYR A 86 2.12 1.74 11.95
C TYR A 86 1.12 2.87 11.71
N THR A 87 1.36 4.05 12.29
CA THR A 87 0.53 5.23 12.03
C THR A 87 0.57 5.60 10.55
N VAL A 88 1.76 5.75 9.97
CA VAL A 88 1.94 6.07 8.54
C VAL A 88 1.17 5.08 7.65
N ILE A 89 1.33 3.78 7.89
CA ILE A 89 0.66 2.72 7.12
C ILE A 89 -0.86 2.82 7.21
N ASN A 90 -1.43 3.29 8.31
CA ASN A 90 -2.88 3.41 8.45
C ASN A 90 -3.43 4.71 7.87
N VAL A 91 -2.71 5.82 7.98
CA VAL A 91 -3.24 7.16 7.67
C VAL A 91 -2.79 7.72 6.33
N ALA A 92 -1.81 7.11 5.66
CA ALA A 92 -1.31 7.62 4.38
C ALA A 92 -2.44 7.67 3.33
N ILE A 93 -2.67 8.86 2.77
CA ILE A 93 -3.70 9.13 1.77
C ILE A 93 -3.10 9.82 0.55
N SER A 94 -3.79 9.69 -0.57
CA SER A 94 -3.54 10.40 -1.82
C SER A 94 -4.88 10.67 -2.50
N PHE A 95 -4.88 11.55 -3.51
CA PHE A 95 -6.05 11.78 -4.36
C PHE A 95 -6.66 10.46 -4.89
N LEU A 96 -5.82 9.49 -5.26
CA LEU A 96 -6.29 8.19 -5.75
C LEU A 96 -6.86 7.31 -4.64
N THR A 97 -6.36 7.37 -3.40
CA THR A 97 -7.02 6.60 -2.33
C THR A 97 -8.37 7.22 -1.97
N GLU A 98 -8.47 8.55 -1.94
CA GLU A 98 -9.70 9.29 -1.65
C GLU A 98 -10.77 9.03 -2.71
N ALA A 99 -10.41 9.01 -3.99
CA ALA A 99 -11.33 8.70 -5.08
C ALA A 99 -11.96 7.29 -4.99
N ASN A 100 -11.43 6.40 -4.14
CA ASN A 100 -11.85 5.00 -4.03
C ASN A 100 -12.44 4.63 -2.66
N VAL A 101 -12.68 5.60 -1.77
CA VAL A 101 -13.21 5.31 -0.43
C VAL A 101 -14.71 5.02 -0.41
N GLU A 102 -15.47 5.61 -1.34
CA GLU A 102 -16.92 5.41 -1.44
C GLU A 102 -17.28 4.05 -2.05
N ASP A 103 -16.37 3.42 -2.79
CA ASP A 103 -16.54 2.05 -3.28
C ASP A 103 -16.10 1.03 -2.23
N ASP A 104 -17.07 0.30 -1.67
CA ASP A 104 -16.84 -0.66 -0.58
C ASP A 104 -15.78 -1.71 -0.90
N ILE A 105 -15.74 -2.20 -2.14
CA ILE A 105 -14.81 -3.25 -2.56
C ILE A 105 -13.39 -2.69 -2.62
N SER A 106 -13.22 -1.51 -3.19
CA SER A 106 -11.94 -0.83 -3.29
C SER A 106 -11.43 -0.40 -1.92
N ARG A 107 -12.30 0.16 -1.07
CA ARG A 107 -11.99 0.50 0.33
C ARG A 107 -11.54 -0.71 1.13
N ASN A 108 -12.27 -1.83 1.03
CA ASN A 108 -11.90 -3.08 1.71
C ASN A 108 -10.58 -3.63 1.18
N THR A 109 -10.37 -3.60 -0.14
CA THR A 109 -9.13 -4.05 -0.77
C THR A 109 -7.91 -3.22 -0.33
N MET A 110 -8.05 -1.89 -0.22
CA MET A 110 -7.01 -1.03 0.35
C MET A 110 -6.73 -1.36 1.82
N THR A 111 -7.79 -1.58 2.61
CA THR A 111 -7.69 -1.92 4.03
C THR A 111 -6.98 -3.25 4.25
N GLU A 112 -7.28 -4.27 3.43
CA GLU A 112 -6.58 -5.55 3.44
C GLU A 112 -5.09 -5.39 3.13
N GLU A 113 -4.74 -4.57 2.14
CA GLU A 113 -3.33 -4.38 1.78
C GLU A 113 -2.56 -3.67 2.91
N ARG A 114 -3.17 -2.69 3.60
CA ARG A 114 -2.60 -2.08 4.81
C ARG A 114 -2.36 -3.14 5.90
N ARG A 115 -3.35 -4.00 6.16
CA ARG A 115 -3.21 -5.09 7.14
C ARG A 115 -2.07 -6.04 6.78
N ASN A 116 -1.96 -6.45 5.52
CA ASN A 116 -0.90 -7.33 5.07
C ASN A 116 0.49 -6.70 5.26
N LEU A 117 0.62 -5.38 5.05
CA LEU A 117 1.86 -4.66 5.31
C LEU A 117 2.19 -4.55 6.82
N LEU A 118 1.19 -4.53 7.71
CA LEU A 118 1.42 -4.48 9.17
C LEU A 118 1.87 -5.82 9.77
N LEU A 119 1.75 -6.93 9.01
CA LEU A 119 2.13 -8.28 9.43
C LEU A 119 3.58 -8.66 9.09
N ILE A 120 4.34 -7.75 8.47
CA ILE A 120 5.80 -7.93 8.23
C ILE A 120 6.60 -7.74 9.51
#